data_AF-A0A849FNC9-F1
#
_entry.id   AF-A0A849FNC9-F1
#
_cell.length_a   1.000
_cell.length_b   1.000
_cell.length_c   1.000
_cell.angle_alpha   90.00
_cell.angle_beta   90.00
_cell.angle_gamma   90.00
#
_symmetry.space_group_name_H-M   'P 1'
#
loop_
_entity.id
_entity.type
_entity.pdbx_description
1 polymer ?
#
loop_
_entity_poly.entity_id
_entity_poly.type
_entity_poly.pdbx_seq_one_letter_code
_entity_poly.pdbx_strand_id
1 'polypeptide(L)'
;MYNKLLQPLDLGFTTLKNRVLMGSMHTMLEEIPGGHEKAAVFYAERARGQVGLIVTGGIAPNVEGGVVDGSGKLTTREEAESHKQITEAVHKEGGKICLQILHTGRYAYSKKLVAPSPIKAPINMMTPREMTHEDILRTIDDFVNCANLAKEAGYDGVEVMGSEGYLINQFIVTRTNKRTDEWGGAYENRIQFALKIVKSIRESVGPNFIIIYRLSLLDLVEEGSSWKEVVHLAKEIERAGATIINSGIGWHEARVPTIGSIVPRGGFAWVTKRLMGEVNIPLIATNRINTP
;
A
#
# COMPACT_ATOMS: atom_id res chain seq x y z
N MET A 1 -9.71 -17.80 -24.73
CA MET A 1 -9.16 -16.48 -25.11
C MET A 1 -8.83 -15.77 -23.79
N TYR A 2 -7.64 -15.16 -23.64
CA TYR A 2 -7.07 -14.66 -22.36
C TYR A 2 -6.60 -15.72 -21.34
N ASN A 3 -6.02 -16.82 -21.80
CA ASN A 3 -5.66 -17.95 -20.94
C ASN A 3 -4.73 -17.56 -19.77
N LYS A 4 -3.76 -16.64 -19.97
CA LYS A 4 -2.88 -16.18 -18.88
C LYS A 4 -3.60 -15.27 -17.87
N LEU A 5 -4.53 -14.43 -18.34
CA LEU A 5 -5.26 -13.50 -17.50
C LEU A 5 -6.22 -14.25 -16.56
N LEU A 6 -6.93 -15.25 -17.10
CA LEU A 6 -7.97 -16.00 -16.40
C LEU A 6 -7.42 -17.23 -15.64
N GLN A 7 -6.10 -17.44 -15.66
CA GLN A 7 -5.48 -18.54 -14.93
C GLN A 7 -5.45 -18.26 -13.42
N PRO A 8 -5.85 -19.24 -12.58
CA PRO A 8 -5.70 -19.11 -11.14
C PRO A 8 -4.25 -18.84 -10.72
N LEU A 9 -4.09 -18.16 -9.58
CA LEU A 9 -2.80 -17.97 -8.91
C LEU A 9 -2.86 -18.60 -7.53
N ASP A 10 -2.07 -19.64 -7.32
CA ASP A 10 -1.87 -20.24 -6.02
C ASP A 10 -0.89 -19.39 -5.18
N LEU A 11 -1.30 -19.04 -3.96
CA LEU A 11 -0.49 -18.33 -2.97
C LEU A 11 -0.03 -19.27 -1.84
N GLY A 12 -0.19 -20.59 -2.02
CA GLY A 12 0.19 -21.65 -1.09
C GLY A 12 -0.88 -21.95 -0.05
N PHE A 13 -1.42 -20.93 0.62
CA PHE A 13 -2.48 -21.07 1.63
C PHE A 13 -3.87 -20.68 1.11
N THR A 14 -3.94 -20.06 -0.06
CA THR A 14 -5.18 -19.67 -0.73
C THR A 14 -4.95 -19.49 -2.23
N THR A 15 -6.02 -19.46 -3.02
CA THR A 15 -5.94 -19.31 -4.47
C THR A 15 -6.75 -18.10 -4.92
N LEU A 16 -6.16 -17.26 -5.77
CA LEU A 16 -6.88 -16.23 -6.50
C LEU A 16 -7.45 -16.85 -7.78
N LYS A 17 -8.73 -16.60 -8.07
CA LYS A 17 -9.43 -17.20 -9.22
C LYS A 17 -8.87 -16.79 -10.59
N ASN A 18 -8.16 -15.66 -10.67
CA ASN A 18 -7.47 -15.19 -11.88
C ASN A 18 -6.38 -14.16 -11.52
N ARG A 19 -5.71 -13.63 -12.54
CA ARG A 19 -4.57 -12.69 -12.42
C ARG A 19 -4.99 -11.21 -12.43
N VAL A 20 -6.26 -10.89 -12.20
CA VAL A 20 -6.77 -9.52 -12.19
C VAL A 20 -6.88 -9.03 -10.74
N LEU A 21 -6.15 -7.96 -10.43
CA LEU A 21 -6.32 -7.20 -9.20
C LEU A 21 -7.00 -5.86 -9.50
N MET A 22 -8.06 -5.55 -8.76
CA MET A 22 -8.62 -4.19 -8.73
C MET A 22 -7.75 -3.34 -7.81
N GLY A 23 -6.99 -2.43 -8.43
CA GLY A 23 -6.05 -1.56 -7.72
C GLY A 23 -6.74 -0.68 -6.69
N SER A 24 -5.99 -0.36 -5.63
CA SER A 24 -6.44 0.57 -4.59
C SER A 24 -6.85 1.92 -5.18
N MET A 25 -8.04 2.37 -4.79
CA MET A 25 -8.60 3.67 -5.18
C MET A 25 -9.30 4.27 -3.95
N HIS A 26 -8.86 5.44 -3.51
CA HIS A 26 -9.60 6.21 -2.50
C HIS A 26 -10.85 6.78 -3.18
N THR A 27 -12.03 6.33 -2.75
CA THR A 27 -13.31 6.65 -3.42
C THR A 27 -14.03 7.84 -2.81
N MET A 28 -13.54 8.35 -1.67
CA MET A 28 -14.22 9.27 -0.76
C MET A 28 -15.41 8.63 -0.02
N LEU A 29 -15.78 7.38 -0.33
CA LEU A 29 -16.79 6.66 0.45
C LEU A 29 -16.27 6.31 1.85
N GLU A 30 -14.96 6.24 2.01
CA GLU A 30 -14.28 5.96 3.28
C GLU A 30 -14.50 7.07 4.32
N GLU A 31 -14.97 8.26 3.90
CA GLU A 31 -15.02 9.47 4.73
C GLU A 31 -16.44 10.00 4.96
N ILE A 32 -17.48 9.35 4.42
CA ILE A 32 -18.87 9.83 4.49
C ILE A 32 -19.78 8.93 5.34
N PRO A 33 -20.82 9.49 5.99
CA PRO A 33 -21.85 8.68 6.65
C PRO A 33 -22.50 7.67 5.70
N GLY A 34 -22.64 6.42 6.15
CA GLY A 34 -23.15 5.32 5.32
C GLY A 34 -22.22 4.91 4.16
N GLY A 35 -20.99 5.40 4.15
CA GLY A 35 -20.03 5.15 3.09
C GLY A 35 -19.64 3.67 2.94
N HIS A 36 -19.53 2.94 4.06
CA HIS A 36 -19.22 1.50 4.04
C HIS A 36 -20.33 0.66 3.39
N GLU A 37 -21.60 1.04 3.52
CA GLU A 37 -22.71 0.36 2.83
C GLU A 37 -22.60 0.54 1.31
N LYS A 38 -22.29 1.76 0.87
CA LYS A 38 -22.06 2.06 -0.56
C LYS A 38 -20.81 1.36 -1.09
N ALA A 39 -19.75 1.32 -0.29
CA ALA A 39 -18.52 0.60 -0.62
C ALA A 39 -18.77 -0.91 -0.75
N ALA A 40 -19.60 -1.50 0.11
CA ALA A 40 -20.02 -2.89 0.02
C ALA A 40 -20.68 -3.20 -1.32
N VAL A 41 -21.65 -2.37 -1.76
CA VAL A 41 -22.28 -2.50 -3.09
C VAL A 41 -21.25 -2.36 -4.21
N PHE A 42 -20.40 -1.35 -4.13
CA PHE A 42 -19.38 -1.06 -5.16
C PHE A 42 -18.40 -2.22 -5.36
N TYR A 43 -17.84 -2.76 -4.28
CA TYR A 43 -16.87 -3.85 -4.33
C TYR A 43 -17.54 -5.20 -4.64
N ALA A 44 -18.75 -5.47 -4.13
CA ALA A 44 -19.50 -6.68 -4.48
C ALA A 44 -19.80 -6.76 -5.98
N GLU A 45 -20.12 -5.64 -6.64
CA GLU A 45 -20.31 -5.60 -8.09
C GLU A 45 -19.04 -6.03 -8.86
N ARG A 46 -17.84 -5.63 -8.41
CA ARG A 46 -16.56 -6.04 -9.04
C ARG A 46 -16.22 -7.49 -8.72
N ALA A 47 -16.54 -7.97 -7.52
CA ALA A 47 -16.39 -9.37 -7.14
C ALA A 47 -17.26 -10.29 -8.02
N ARG A 48 -18.53 -9.90 -8.25
CA ARG A 48 -19.46 -10.55 -9.19
C ARG A 48 -18.95 -10.53 -10.62
N GLY A 49 -18.33 -9.42 -11.02
CA GLY A 49 -17.56 -9.25 -12.26
C GLY A 49 -16.27 -10.08 -12.34
N GLN A 50 -16.04 -11.00 -11.40
CA GLN A 50 -14.95 -11.97 -11.38
C GLN A 50 -13.55 -11.36 -11.17
N VAL A 51 -13.40 -10.21 -10.52
CA VAL A 51 -12.06 -9.75 -10.09
C VAL A 51 -11.40 -10.78 -9.17
N GLY A 52 -10.12 -11.10 -9.42
CA GLY A 52 -9.36 -12.10 -8.67
C GLY A 52 -9.03 -11.67 -7.24
N LEU A 53 -8.66 -10.40 -7.06
CA LEU A 53 -8.42 -9.78 -5.75
C LEU A 53 -8.75 -8.28 -5.80
N ILE A 54 -9.40 -7.75 -4.77
CA ILE A 54 -9.69 -6.32 -4.64
C ILE A 54 -8.77 -5.72 -3.58
N VAL A 55 -8.31 -4.49 -3.78
CA VAL A 55 -7.68 -3.68 -2.72
C VAL A 55 -8.51 -2.42 -2.49
N THR A 56 -8.84 -2.12 -1.25
CA THR A 56 -9.62 -0.91 -0.90
C THR A 56 -8.84 0.37 -1.22
N GLY A 57 -9.50 1.53 -1.12
CA GLY A 57 -8.82 2.80 -0.88
C GLY A 57 -7.93 2.76 0.37
N GLY A 58 -6.97 3.68 0.43
CA GLY A 58 -6.04 3.78 1.55
C GLY A 58 -6.74 4.20 2.84
N ILE A 59 -6.54 3.41 3.90
CA ILE A 59 -7.08 3.66 5.24
C ILE A 59 -5.90 3.91 6.19
N ALA A 60 -6.03 4.95 7.02
CA ALA A 60 -4.95 5.35 7.91
C ALA A 60 -4.79 4.39 9.09
N PRO A 61 -3.54 4.02 9.47
CA PRO A 61 -3.28 3.22 10.67
C PRO A 61 -3.40 4.04 11.96
N ASN A 62 -3.34 5.37 11.87
CA ASN A 62 -3.47 6.30 12.99
C ASN A 62 -3.95 7.68 12.49
N VAL A 63 -4.17 8.61 13.40
CA VAL A 63 -4.69 9.95 13.08
C VAL A 63 -3.69 10.79 12.26
N GLU A 64 -2.38 10.63 12.51
CA GLU A 64 -1.32 11.38 11.80
C GLU A 64 -1.19 10.93 10.33
N GLY A 65 -1.65 9.72 10.00
CA GLY A 65 -1.58 9.12 8.67
C GLY A 65 -2.68 9.51 7.70
N GLY A 66 -3.77 10.11 8.18
CA GLY A 66 -4.90 10.55 7.35
C GLY A 66 -4.52 11.58 6.29
N VAL A 67 -5.31 11.69 5.21
CA VAL A 67 -5.10 12.72 4.18
C VAL A 67 -5.48 14.09 4.73
N VAL A 68 -6.60 14.17 5.44
CA VAL A 68 -7.11 15.35 6.14
C VAL A 68 -7.58 14.95 7.55
N ASP A 69 -7.85 15.93 8.40
CA ASP A 69 -8.47 15.65 9.70
C ASP A 69 -9.85 15.00 9.48
N GLY A 70 -10.05 13.82 10.06
CA GLY A 70 -11.28 13.04 9.91
C GLY A 70 -11.26 12.01 8.77
N SER A 71 -10.14 11.86 8.05
CA SER A 71 -9.99 10.77 7.06
C SER A 71 -10.24 9.39 7.68
N GLY A 72 -10.71 8.46 6.85
CA GLY A 72 -10.96 7.08 7.23
C GLY A 72 -9.71 6.42 7.83
N LYS A 73 -9.90 5.78 9.00
CA LYS A 73 -8.85 5.09 9.75
C LYS A 73 -9.39 3.79 10.32
N LEU A 74 -8.48 2.87 10.62
CA LEU A 74 -8.83 1.61 11.27
C LEU A 74 -7.93 1.40 12.49
N THR A 75 -8.42 1.86 13.63
CA THR A 75 -7.68 1.95 14.89
C THR A 75 -8.41 1.33 16.06
N THR A 76 -9.74 1.16 15.97
CA THR A 76 -10.56 0.54 17.01
C THR A 76 -11.41 -0.61 16.47
N ARG A 77 -11.95 -1.43 17.38
CA ARG A 77 -12.82 -2.55 17.03
C ARG A 77 -14.16 -2.11 16.47
N GLU A 78 -14.68 -0.97 16.94
CA GLU A 78 -15.93 -0.40 16.43
C GLU A 78 -15.78 0.02 14.96
N GLU A 79 -14.63 0.59 14.60
CA GLU A 79 -14.28 0.87 13.20
C GLU A 79 -14.21 -0.44 12.41
N ALA A 80 -13.54 -1.47 12.92
CA ALA A 80 -13.46 -2.79 12.28
C ALA A 80 -14.81 -3.45 12.06
N GLU A 81 -15.73 -3.37 13.03
CA GLU A 81 -17.09 -3.91 12.90
C GLU A 81 -17.81 -3.28 11.72
N SER A 82 -17.65 -1.97 11.52
CA SER A 82 -18.27 -1.27 10.41
C SER A 82 -17.74 -1.69 9.03
N HIS A 83 -16.53 -2.25 8.95
CA HIS A 83 -15.95 -2.76 7.70
C HIS A 83 -16.46 -4.16 7.33
N LYS A 84 -17.03 -4.93 8.26
CA LYS A 84 -17.50 -6.31 7.99
C LYS A 84 -18.55 -6.37 6.88
N GLN A 85 -19.44 -5.38 6.80
CA GLN A 85 -20.43 -5.31 5.71
C GLN A 85 -19.78 -5.29 4.31
N ILE A 86 -18.57 -4.74 4.18
CA ILE A 86 -17.82 -4.71 2.91
C ILE A 86 -17.28 -6.09 2.59
N THR A 87 -16.60 -6.73 3.56
CA THR A 87 -15.95 -8.03 3.37
C THR A 87 -17.01 -9.11 3.15
N GLU A 88 -18.09 -9.12 3.92
CA GLU A 88 -19.23 -10.03 3.76
C GLU A 88 -19.88 -9.90 2.38
N ALA A 89 -20.11 -8.67 1.89
CA ALA A 89 -20.69 -8.44 0.57
C ALA A 89 -19.79 -8.96 -0.57
N VAL A 90 -18.48 -8.77 -0.46
CA VAL A 90 -17.50 -9.29 -1.43
C VAL A 90 -17.43 -10.82 -1.38
N HIS A 91 -17.38 -11.40 -0.18
CA HIS A 91 -17.30 -12.85 0.01
C HIS A 91 -18.57 -13.56 -0.46
N LYS A 92 -19.75 -12.96 -0.29
CA LYS A 92 -21.02 -13.47 -0.82
C LYS A 92 -21.01 -13.65 -2.35
N GLU A 93 -20.25 -12.82 -3.06
CA GLU A 93 -20.05 -12.91 -4.51
C GLU A 93 -18.83 -13.78 -4.90
N GLY A 94 -18.24 -14.49 -3.93
CA GLY A 94 -17.05 -15.33 -4.12
C GLY A 94 -15.79 -14.53 -4.49
N GLY A 95 -15.70 -13.28 -4.04
CA GLY A 95 -14.53 -12.41 -4.19
C GLY A 95 -13.55 -12.52 -3.03
N LYS A 96 -12.40 -11.86 -3.17
CA LYS A 96 -11.42 -11.62 -2.10
C LYS A 96 -11.10 -10.14 -2.04
N ILE A 97 -10.85 -9.63 -0.84
CA ILE A 97 -10.53 -8.21 -0.64
C ILE A 97 -9.46 -8.01 0.43
N CYS A 98 -8.52 -7.12 0.14
CA CYS A 98 -7.50 -6.65 1.08
C CYS A 98 -7.71 -5.17 1.40
N LEU A 99 -7.41 -4.78 2.64
CA LEU A 99 -7.42 -3.38 3.06
C LEU A 99 -6.06 -2.74 2.80
N GLN A 100 -6.01 -1.61 2.10
CA GLN A 100 -4.74 -0.86 1.98
C GLN A 100 -4.51 -0.03 3.25
N ILE A 101 -3.40 -0.29 3.94
CA ILE A 101 -2.91 0.54 5.05
C ILE A 101 -2.00 1.62 4.46
N LEU A 102 -2.43 2.88 4.60
CA LEU A 102 -1.75 4.04 4.02
C LEU A 102 -1.52 5.11 5.09
N HIS A 103 -0.26 5.49 5.29
CA HIS A 103 0.10 6.67 6.06
C HIS A 103 0.68 7.73 5.12
N THR A 104 0.01 8.88 4.99
CA THR A 104 0.37 9.87 3.96
C THR A 104 1.65 10.66 4.26
N GLY A 105 2.04 10.73 5.53
CA GLY A 105 3.29 11.36 5.97
C GLY A 105 3.30 12.85 5.63
N ARG A 106 4.36 13.35 4.99
CA ARG A 106 4.44 14.78 4.61
C ARG A 106 3.37 15.25 3.60
N TYR A 107 2.57 14.36 3.04
CA TYR A 107 1.46 14.70 2.16
C TYR A 107 0.11 14.89 2.88
N ALA A 108 0.03 14.66 4.19
CA ALA A 108 -1.18 14.98 4.93
C ALA A 108 -1.45 16.49 4.89
N TYR A 109 -2.69 16.87 4.61
CA TYR A 109 -3.23 18.22 4.75
C TYR A 109 -3.77 18.43 6.17
N SER A 110 -2.95 18.10 7.18
CA SER A 110 -3.23 18.32 8.60
C SER A 110 -2.00 18.91 9.30
N LYS A 111 -2.19 19.69 10.36
CA LYS A 111 -1.08 20.19 11.20
C LYS A 111 -0.34 19.07 11.94
N LYS A 112 -0.91 17.86 11.97
CA LYS A 112 -0.35 16.67 12.61
C LYS A 112 0.58 15.88 11.68
N LEU A 113 0.82 16.36 10.45
CA LEU A 113 1.64 15.66 9.48
C LEU A 113 3.06 15.40 10.01
N VAL A 114 3.51 14.15 9.86
CA VAL A 114 4.84 13.67 10.30
C VAL A 114 5.64 13.12 9.12
N ALA A 115 6.96 13.13 9.26
CA ALA A 115 7.89 12.65 8.24
C ALA A 115 9.23 12.22 8.87
N PRO A 116 10.10 11.48 8.14
CA PRO A 116 11.44 11.16 8.62
C PRO A 116 12.31 12.40 8.89
N SER A 117 12.10 13.50 8.19
CA SER A 117 12.82 14.77 8.37
C SER A 117 11.89 15.95 8.10
N PRO A 118 12.17 17.16 8.63
CA PRO A 118 11.27 18.31 8.56
C PRO A 118 11.35 19.03 7.19
N ILE A 119 11.13 18.27 6.11
CA ILE A 119 11.24 18.74 4.72
C ILE A 119 9.84 18.88 4.14
N LYS A 120 9.41 20.13 3.95
CA LYS A 120 8.13 20.47 3.31
C LYS A 120 8.08 19.92 1.88
N ALA A 121 6.96 19.28 1.52
CA ALA A 121 6.69 18.87 0.14
C ALA A 121 6.38 20.11 -0.74
N PRO A 122 6.81 20.16 -2.01
CA PRO A 122 6.44 21.22 -2.96
C PRO A 122 4.93 21.40 -3.17
N ILE A 123 4.15 20.34 -2.95
CA ILE A 123 2.68 20.31 -3.14
C ILE A 123 1.91 20.53 -1.82
N ASN A 124 2.61 20.78 -0.71
CA ASN A 124 2.00 21.00 0.59
C ASN A 124 2.44 22.35 1.18
N MET A 125 1.54 23.01 1.88
CA MET A 125 1.79 24.30 2.53
C MET A 125 2.43 24.15 3.91
N MET A 126 2.35 22.96 4.52
CA MET A 126 2.81 22.69 5.88
C MET A 126 4.13 21.93 5.89
N THR A 127 5.02 22.29 6.82
CA THR A 127 6.25 21.54 7.09
C THR A 127 5.94 20.41 8.07
N PRO A 128 6.30 19.15 7.77
CA PRO A 128 6.07 18.04 8.69
C PRO A 128 6.94 18.14 9.92
N ARG A 129 6.41 17.63 11.04
CA ARG A 129 7.21 17.37 12.22
C ARG A 129 8.10 16.14 11.96
N GLU A 130 9.36 16.23 12.35
CA GLU A 130 10.25 15.07 12.33
C GLU A 130 9.80 14.05 13.37
N MET A 131 9.68 12.79 12.95
CA MET A 131 9.34 11.69 13.86
C MET A 131 10.50 11.39 14.81
N THR A 132 10.21 11.21 16.10
CA THR A 132 11.20 10.65 17.03
C THR A 132 11.31 9.13 16.85
N HIS A 133 12.30 8.51 17.49
CA HIS A 133 12.41 7.04 17.50
C HIS A 133 11.12 6.40 18.06
N GLU A 134 10.54 6.98 19.11
CA GLU A 134 9.30 6.50 19.74
C GLU A 134 8.08 6.69 18.82
N ASP A 135 8.02 7.78 18.04
CA ASP A 135 6.97 7.95 17.03
C ASP A 135 7.04 6.86 15.96
N ILE A 136 8.26 6.49 15.54
CA ILE A 136 8.48 5.46 14.52
C ILE A 136 8.03 4.10 15.07
N LEU A 137 8.44 3.75 16.29
CA LEU A 137 8.00 2.50 16.93
C LEU A 137 6.48 2.45 17.12
N ARG A 138 5.88 3.53 17.65
CA ARG A 138 4.41 3.62 17.79
C ARG A 138 3.71 3.46 16.45
N THR A 139 4.23 4.09 15.39
CA THR A 139 3.64 3.95 14.05
C THR A 139 3.74 2.52 13.54
N ILE A 140 4.85 1.81 13.79
CA ILE A 140 4.95 0.38 13.46
C ILE A 140 3.83 -0.41 14.18
N ASP A 141 3.62 -0.17 15.47
CA ASP A 141 2.56 -0.82 16.24
C ASP A 141 1.16 -0.47 15.71
N ASP A 142 0.94 0.78 15.28
CA ASP A 142 -0.31 1.23 14.68
C ASP A 142 -0.60 0.48 13.35
N PHE A 143 0.42 0.24 12.52
CA PHE A 143 0.29 -0.59 11.30
C PHE A 143 -0.08 -2.05 11.66
N VAL A 144 0.51 -2.61 12.71
CA VAL A 144 0.20 -3.96 13.19
C VAL A 144 -1.23 -4.04 13.72
N ASN A 145 -1.65 -3.08 14.55
CA ASN A 145 -3.02 -2.99 15.06
C ASN A 145 -4.03 -2.88 13.91
N CYS A 146 -3.77 -2.01 12.93
CA CYS A 146 -4.62 -1.86 11.74
C CYS A 146 -4.75 -3.18 10.95
N ALA A 147 -3.66 -3.93 10.78
CA ALA A 147 -3.70 -5.23 10.12
C ALA A 147 -4.49 -6.29 10.90
N ASN A 148 -4.37 -6.30 12.24
CA ASN A 148 -5.17 -7.19 13.10
C ASN A 148 -6.65 -6.85 13.03
N LEU A 149 -7.00 -5.56 13.09
CA LEU A 149 -8.38 -5.10 12.94
C LEU A 149 -8.94 -5.42 11.55
N ALA A 150 -8.14 -5.29 10.49
CA ALA A 150 -8.54 -5.71 9.15
C ALA A 150 -8.84 -7.22 9.10
N LYS A 151 -8.01 -8.03 9.76
CA LYS A 151 -8.26 -9.47 9.90
C LYS A 151 -9.55 -9.77 10.70
N GLU A 152 -9.77 -9.08 11.82
CA GLU A 152 -11.01 -9.18 12.62
C GLU A 152 -12.25 -8.76 11.82
N ALA A 153 -12.11 -7.77 10.93
CA ALA A 153 -13.16 -7.31 10.01
C ALA A 153 -13.40 -8.25 8.82
N GLY A 154 -12.67 -9.37 8.72
CA GLY A 154 -12.87 -10.36 7.67
C GLY A 154 -12.16 -10.07 6.35
N TYR A 155 -11.19 -9.15 6.29
CA TYR A 155 -10.38 -9.00 5.08
C TYR A 155 -9.53 -10.26 4.83
N ASP A 156 -9.28 -10.59 3.56
CA ASP A 156 -8.38 -11.69 3.17
C ASP A 156 -6.89 -11.35 3.37
N GLY A 157 -6.59 -10.06 3.60
CA GLY A 157 -5.25 -9.54 3.72
C GLY A 157 -5.18 -8.02 3.83
N VAL A 158 -3.96 -7.50 3.79
CA VAL A 158 -3.69 -6.06 3.73
C VAL A 158 -2.68 -5.73 2.63
N GLU A 159 -2.77 -4.50 2.10
CA GLU A 159 -1.72 -3.89 1.28
C GLU A 159 -0.99 -2.81 2.09
N VAL A 160 0.31 -2.98 2.32
CA VAL A 160 1.18 -1.96 2.92
C VAL A 160 1.64 -1.01 1.82
N MET A 161 1.21 0.26 1.91
CA MET A 161 1.51 1.28 0.90
C MET A 161 2.93 1.86 1.05
N GLY A 162 3.90 1.26 0.35
CA GLY A 162 5.32 1.63 0.36
C GLY A 162 5.79 2.51 -0.79
N SER A 163 4.89 3.23 -1.48
CA SER A 163 5.19 3.94 -2.73
C SER A 163 4.52 5.33 -2.82
N GLU A 164 4.53 5.93 -4.02
CA GLU A 164 3.88 7.21 -4.36
C GLU A 164 4.34 8.42 -3.52
N GLY A 165 5.48 8.28 -2.83
CA GLY A 165 6.02 9.30 -1.95
C GLY A 165 5.30 9.45 -0.62
N TYR A 166 4.53 8.46 -0.18
CA TYR A 166 3.95 8.41 1.16
C TYR A 166 4.96 7.98 2.23
N LEU A 167 4.54 7.91 3.51
CA LEU A 167 5.46 7.88 4.66
C LEU A 167 6.57 6.83 4.53
N ILE A 168 6.21 5.58 4.22
CA ILE A 168 7.20 4.50 4.09
C ILE A 168 8.21 4.82 2.97
N ASN A 169 7.73 5.29 1.81
CA ASN A 169 8.60 5.70 0.70
C ASN A 169 9.49 6.89 1.08
N GLN A 170 8.98 7.80 1.92
CA GLN A 170 9.73 8.96 2.42
C GLN A 170 10.90 8.53 3.31
N PHE A 171 10.77 7.47 4.12
CA PHE A 171 11.88 6.91 4.89
C PHE A 171 12.94 6.29 3.98
N ILE A 172 12.52 5.65 2.89
CA ILE A 172 13.41 4.90 2.01
C ILE A 172 14.36 5.81 1.22
N VAL A 173 13.90 6.96 0.72
CA VAL A 173 14.71 7.78 -0.23
C VAL A 173 15.50 8.89 0.47
N THR A 174 16.71 9.17 -0.04
CA THR A 174 17.55 10.25 0.50
C THR A 174 16.96 11.63 0.25
N ARG A 175 16.07 11.79 -0.74
CA ARG A 175 15.33 13.05 -1.00
C ARG A 175 14.64 13.61 0.24
N THR A 176 14.08 12.72 1.07
CA THR A 176 13.17 13.10 2.17
C THR A 176 13.65 12.65 3.53
N ASN A 177 14.53 11.65 3.59
CA ASN A 177 15.15 11.19 4.82
C ASN A 177 16.59 11.72 4.92
N LYS A 178 16.79 12.70 5.79
CA LYS A 178 18.10 13.30 6.12
C LYS A 178 18.54 12.95 7.54
N ARG A 179 17.94 11.93 8.15
CA ARG A 179 18.28 11.48 9.49
C ARG A 179 19.69 10.89 9.53
N THR A 180 20.32 10.97 10.69
CA THR A 180 21.65 10.42 10.99
C THR A 180 21.61 9.29 12.02
N ASP A 181 20.41 8.88 12.45
CA ASP A 181 20.17 7.78 13.37
C ASP A 181 19.98 6.45 12.63
N GLU A 182 19.53 5.42 13.36
CA GLU A 182 19.30 4.06 12.83
C GLU A 182 18.18 3.99 11.79
N TRP A 183 17.43 5.08 11.57
CA TRP A 183 16.35 5.16 10.60
C TRP A 183 16.74 5.95 9.34
N GLY A 184 17.98 6.44 9.23
CA GLY A 184 18.47 7.16 8.06
C GLY A 184 19.96 6.97 7.76
N GLY A 185 20.47 7.77 6.83
CA GLY A 185 21.81 7.62 6.29
C GLY A 185 21.93 6.43 5.33
N ALA A 186 22.60 5.36 5.79
CA ALA A 186 22.83 4.15 4.99
C ALA A 186 21.50 3.54 4.49
N TYR A 187 21.53 2.85 3.34
CA TYR A 187 20.30 2.30 2.76
C TYR A 187 19.63 1.27 3.69
N GLU A 188 20.45 0.47 4.35
CA GLU A 188 20.08 -0.57 5.30
C GLU A 188 19.27 0.00 6.47
N ASN A 189 19.59 1.22 6.90
CA ASN A 189 18.86 1.97 7.93
C ASN A 189 17.55 2.55 7.37
N ARG A 190 17.60 3.17 6.19
CA ARG A 190 16.45 3.79 5.52
C ARG A 190 15.29 2.81 5.25
N ILE A 191 15.60 1.54 5.02
CA ILE A 191 14.59 0.50 4.79
C ILE A 191 14.07 -0.16 6.08
N GLN A 192 14.71 0.05 7.24
CA GLN A 192 14.30 -0.61 8.49
C GLN A 192 12.84 -0.38 8.84
N PHE A 193 12.33 0.82 8.59
CA PHE A 193 10.92 1.14 8.85
C PHE A 193 9.97 0.26 8.03
N ALA A 194 10.21 0.12 6.73
CA ALA A 194 9.42 -0.73 5.85
C ALA A 194 9.50 -2.21 6.26
N LEU A 195 10.72 -2.70 6.54
CA LEU A 195 10.97 -4.09 6.89
C LEU A 195 10.32 -4.46 8.24
N LYS A 196 10.45 -3.60 9.26
CA LYS A 196 9.83 -3.82 10.57
C LYS A 196 8.31 -3.84 10.47
N ILE A 197 7.69 -2.93 9.69
CA ILE A 197 6.23 -2.97 9.47
C ILE A 197 5.79 -4.31 8.89
N VAL A 198 6.37 -4.75 7.77
CA VAL A 198 5.95 -5.98 7.10
C VAL A 198 6.19 -7.21 7.98
N LYS A 199 7.37 -7.27 8.61
CA LYS A 199 7.73 -8.37 9.51
C LYS A 199 6.80 -8.45 10.72
N SER A 200 6.57 -7.34 11.42
CA SER A 200 5.69 -7.30 12.59
C SER A 200 4.24 -7.61 12.24
N ILE A 201 3.74 -7.12 11.09
CA ILE A 201 2.41 -7.50 10.60
C ILE A 201 2.36 -9.02 10.40
N ARG A 202 3.32 -9.61 9.66
CA ARG A 202 3.35 -11.06 9.41
C ARG A 202 3.38 -11.87 10.71
N GLU A 203 4.23 -11.50 11.66
CA GLU A 203 4.33 -12.16 12.96
C GLU A 203 3.00 -12.12 13.72
N SER A 204 2.27 -11.01 13.65
CA SER A 204 1.01 -10.83 14.37
C SER A 204 -0.19 -11.52 13.72
N VAL A 205 -0.34 -11.39 12.39
CA VAL A 205 -1.50 -11.94 11.66
C VAL A 205 -1.34 -13.43 11.31
N GLY A 206 -0.13 -13.99 11.45
CA GLY A 206 0.19 -15.37 11.13
C GLY A 206 0.41 -15.64 9.63
N PRO A 207 0.68 -16.90 9.23
CA PRO A 207 1.13 -17.23 7.86
C PRO A 207 0.01 -17.18 6.81
N ASN A 208 -1.25 -17.41 7.20
CA ASN A 208 -2.39 -17.56 6.28
C ASN A 208 -3.17 -16.26 6.12
N PHE A 209 -2.47 -15.20 5.72
CA PHE A 209 -3.05 -13.87 5.51
C PHE A 209 -2.27 -13.16 4.40
N ILE A 210 -2.97 -12.62 3.41
CA ILE A 210 -2.30 -11.98 2.28
C ILE A 210 -1.65 -10.67 2.77
N ILE A 211 -0.35 -10.52 2.53
CA ILE A 211 0.34 -9.24 2.70
C ILE A 211 0.84 -8.80 1.34
N ILE A 212 0.26 -7.73 0.80
CA ILE A 212 0.75 -7.07 -0.40
C ILE A 212 1.66 -5.94 0.06
N TYR A 213 2.85 -5.81 -0.53
CA TYR A 213 3.67 -4.60 -0.35
C TYR A 213 3.71 -3.84 -1.67
N ARG A 214 3.24 -2.60 -1.67
CA ARG A 214 3.29 -1.75 -2.86
C ARG A 214 4.62 -1.02 -2.94
N LEU A 215 5.56 -1.62 -3.67
CA LEU A 215 6.95 -1.18 -3.82
C LEU A 215 7.05 -0.07 -4.88
N SER A 216 7.66 1.06 -4.53
CA SER A 216 8.03 2.08 -5.52
C SER A 216 9.12 1.53 -6.44
N LEU A 217 8.75 1.19 -7.69
CA LEU A 217 9.72 0.70 -8.68
C LEU A 217 10.38 1.83 -9.46
N LEU A 218 9.73 2.99 -9.51
CA LEU A 218 10.23 4.21 -10.11
C LEU A 218 9.71 5.39 -9.30
N ASP A 219 10.57 6.08 -8.55
CA ASP A 219 10.15 7.24 -7.75
C ASP A 219 9.85 8.49 -8.63
N LEU A 220 10.49 8.61 -9.80
CA LEU A 220 10.34 9.74 -10.75
C LEU A 220 10.57 11.14 -10.12
N VAL A 221 11.43 11.19 -9.10
CA VAL A 221 11.94 12.40 -8.46
C VAL A 221 13.45 12.30 -8.29
N GLU A 222 14.12 13.44 -8.18
CA GLU A 222 15.55 13.51 -7.85
C GLU A 222 15.82 12.92 -6.46
N GLU A 223 16.98 12.27 -6.30
CA GLU A 223 17.36 11.56 -5.06
C GLU A 223 16.38 10.44 -4.64
N GLY A 224 15.68 9.86 -5.62
CA GLY A 224 14.91 8.61 -5.47
C GLY A 224 15.80 7.36 -5.45
N SER A 225 15.17 6.20 -5.29
CA SER A 225 15.85 4.91 -5.22
C SER A 225 16.49 4.53 -6.54
N SER A 226 17.72 4.04 -6.49
CA SER A 226 18.37 3.36 -7.61
C SER A 226 17.74 1.98 -7.85
N TRP A 227 17.93 1.40 -9.04
CA TRP A 227 17.42 0.06 -9.32
C TRP A 227 18.01 -1.02 -8.40
N LYS A 228 19.29 -0.88 -8.01
CA LYS A 228 19.94 -1.82 -7.09
C LYS A 228 19.27 -1.80 -5.72
N GLU A 229 18.95 -0.60 -5.23
CA GLU A 229 18.17 -0.41 -4.00
C GLU A 229 16.77 -1.04 -4.14
N VAL A 230 16.03 -0.75 -5.21
CA VAL A 230 14.70 -1.33 -5.46
C VAL A 230 14.72 -2.87 -5.42
N VAL A 231 15.68 -3.51 -6.09
CA VAL A 231 15.83 -4.98 -6.07
C VAL A 231 16.20 -5.49 -4.67
N HIS A 232 17.08 -4.79 -3.96
CA HIS A 232 17.46 -5.16 -2.60
C HIS A 232 16.25 -5.10 -1.66
N LEU A 233 15.48 -4.01 -1.68
CA LEU A 233 14.26 -3.89 -0.87
C LEU A 233 13.22 -4.94 -1.25
N ALA A 234 13.02 -5.24 -2.54
CA ALA A 234 12.09 -6.29 -2.95
C ALA A 234 12.42 -7.65 -2.31
N LYS A 235 13.71 -8.03 -2.30
CA LYS A 235 14.19 -9.28 -1.68
C LYS A 235 14.02 -9.27 -0.16
N GLU A 236 14.32 -8.16 0.50
CA GLU A 236 14.15 -8.06 1.96
C GLU A 236 12.67 -8.03 2.37
N ILE A 237 11.78 -7.44 1.57
CA ILE A 237 10.32 -7.46 1.79
C ILE A 237 9.75 -8.86 1.59
N GLU A 238 10.23 -9.61 0.60
CA GLU A 238 9.91 -11.03 0.44
C GLU A 238 10.32 -11.83 1.69
N ARG A 239 11.55 -11.64 2.18
CA ARG A 239 12.04 -12.30 3.40
C ARG A 239 11.28 -11.87 4.66
N ALA A 240 10.81 -10.63 4.72
CA ALA A 240 9.99 -10.13 5.82
C ALA A 240 8.59 -10.77 5.87
N GLY A 241 8.16 -11.45 4.78
CA GLY A 241 6.93 -12.25 4.76
C GLY A 241 5.81 -11.66 3.92
N ALA A 242 6.09 -10.75 2.98
CA ALA A 242 5.12 -10.35 1.98
C ALA A 242 4.69 -11.55 1.11
N THR A 243 3.40 -11.61 0.79
CA THR A 243 2.82 -12.63 -0.09
C THR A 243 2.91 -12.21 -1.55
N ILE A 244 2.76 -10.92 -1.85
CA ILE A 244 2.74 -10.35 -3.20
C ILE A 244 3.44 -8.99 -3.17
N ILE A 245 4.17 -8.64 -4.24
CA ILE A 245 4.64 -7.26 -4.45
C ILE A 245 3.80 -6.60 -5.55
N ASN A 246 3.23 -5.45 -5.23
CA ASN A 246 2.55 -4.58 -6.18
C ASN A 246 3.46 -3.43 -6.60
N SER A 247 3.34 -2.99 -7.86
CA SER A 247 4.15 -1.90 -8.39
C SER A 247 3.56 -0.53 -8.02
N GLY A 248 4.39 0.38 -7.52
CA GLY A 248 4.13 1.82 -7.43
C GLY A 248 4.98 2.59 -8.43
N ILE A 249 4.41 3.60 -9.08
CA ILE A 249 5.06 4.34 -10.17
C ILE A 249 4.84 5.83 -9.98
N GLY A 250 5.93 6.52 -9.67
CA GLY A 250 6.00 7.95 -9.46
C GLY A 250 5.71 8.35 -8.03
N TRP A 251 5.78 9.65 -7.81
CA TRP A 251 5.36 10.36 -6.60
C TRP A 251 4.34 11.41 -7.03
N HIS A 252 3.51 11.90 -6.10
CA HIS A 252 2.62 13.04 -6.37
C HIS A 252 3.38 14.32 -6.79
N GLU A 253 4.65 14.45 -6.40
CA GLU A 253 5.54 15.54 -6.81
C GLU A 253 6.19 15.35 -8.19
N ALA A 254 6.07 14.15 -8.78
CA ALA A 254 6.73 13.85 -10.04
C ALA A 254 6.12 14.67 -11.18
N ARG A 255 6.99 15.29 -12.00
CA ARG A 255 6.55 16.04 -13.19
C ARG A 255 6.27 15.14 -14.39
N VAL A 256 6.59 13.86 -14.28
CA VAL A 256 6.35 12.87 -15.33
C VAL A 256 4.94 12.31 -15.16
N PRO A 257 4.07 12.41 -16.18
CA PRO A 257 2.73 11.82 -16.11
C PRO A 257 2.79 10.30 -15.94
N THR A 258 2.06 9.74 -14.98
CA THR A 258 2.07 8.29 -14.67
C THR A 258 0.76 7.57 -15.01
N ILE A 259 -0.39 8.28 -14.97
CA ILE A 259 -1.73 7.70 -15.21
C ILE A 259 -2.58 8.43 -16.25
N GLY A 260 -2.26 9.68 -16.59
CA GLY A 260 -3.06 10.50 -17.51
C GLY A 260 -3.17 9.93 -18.92
N SER A 261 -4.13 10.39 -19.73
CA SER A 261 -4.42 9.90 -21.09
C SER A 261 -3.21 9.91 -22.04
N ILE A 262 -2.27 10.83 -21.81
CA ILE A 262 -1.01 10.96 -22.54
C ILE A 262 -0.03 9.78 -22.34
N VAL A 263 -0.15 9.04 -21.24
CA VAL A 263 0.70 7.88 -20.94
C VAL A 263 0.31 6.72 -21.86
N PRO A 264 1.23 5.98 -22.50
CA PRO A 264 0.87 4.80 -23.29
C PRO A 264 0.15 3.72 -22.47
N ARG A 265 -0.69 2.91 -23.12
CA ARG A 265 -1.31 1.75 -22.46
C ARG A 265 -0.24 0.79 -21.92
N GLY A 266 -0.32 0.41 -20.65
CA GLY A 266 0.68 -0.43 -19.98
C GLY A 266 2.09 0.16 -19.98
N GLY A 267 2.24 1.48 -20.08
CA GLY A 267 3.53 2.16 -20.31
C GLY A 267 4.62 1.88 -19.27
N PHE A 268 4.26 1.34 -18.11
CA PHE A 268 5.19 1.00 -17.02
C PHE A 268 5.28 -0.50 -16.72
N ALA A 269 4.56 -1.37 -17.45
CA ALA A 269 4.59 -2.81 -17.22
C ALA A 269 6.00 -3.43 -17.40
N TRP A 270 6.84 -2.79 -18.23
CA TRP A 270 8.23 -3.20 -18.43
C TRP A 270 9.07 -3.09 -17.14
N VAL A 271 8.73 -2.16 -16.25
CA VAL A 271 9.44 -1.95 -14.98
C VAL A 271 9.20 -3.15 -14.05
N THR A 272 7.93 -3.55 -13.90
CA THR A 272 7.57 -4.77 -13.16
C THR A 272 8.21 -6.00 -13.78
N LYS A 273 8.22 -6.10 -15.12
CA LYS A 273 8.89 -7.20 -15.84
C LYS A 273 10.39 -7.26 -15.53
N ARG A 274 11.05 -6.12 -15.31
CA ARG A 274 12.48 -6.07 -14.95
C ARG A 274 12.76 -6.66 -13.57
N LEU A 275 11.81 -6.62 -12.63
CA LEU A 275 11.94 -7.23 -11.30
C LEU A 275 11.63 -8.74 -11.31
N MET A 276 11.01 -9.25 -12.38
CA MET A 276 10.68 -10.67 -12.50
C MET A 276 11.95 -11.53 -12.50
N GLY A 277 11.98 -12.54 -11.63
CA GLY A 277 13.15 -13.41 -11.44
C GLY A 277 14.12 -12.96 -10.35
N GLU A 278 13.96 -11.75 -9.81
CA GLU A 278 14.74 -11.30 -8.64
C GLU A 278 14.11 -11.73 -7.31
N VAL A 279 12.79 -11.99 -7.31
CA VAL A 279 12.02 -12.50 -6.17
C VAL A 279 11.18 -13.69 -6.62
N ASN A 280 10.76 -14.53 -5.69
CA ASN A 280 9.95 -15.74 -5.95
C ASN A 280 8.45 -15.50 -5.75
N ILE A 281 8.07 -14.48 -4.97
CA ILE A 281 6.67 -14.11 -4.78
C ILE A 281 6.07 -13.42 -6.02
N PRO A 282 4.73 -13.54 -6.24
CA PRO A 282 4.06 -12.90 -7.37
C PRO A 282 4.24 -11.38 -7.44
N LEU A 283 4.31 -10.86 -8.66
CA LEU A 283 4.42 -9.43 -8.96
C LEU A 283 3.17 -8.93 -9.68
N ILE A 284 2.69 -7.74 -9.30
CA ILE A 284 1.57 -7.06 -9.96
C ILE A 284 2.09 -5.84 -10.75
N ALA A 285 1.73 -5.77 -12.02
CA ALA A 285 1.94 -4.61 -12.87
C ALA A 285 0.71 -3.69 -12.85
N THR A 286 0.91 -2.37 -12.93
CA THR A 286 -0.15 -1.37 -12.86
C THR A 286 0.05 -0.25 -13.89
N ASN A 287 -0.83 0.76 -13.84
CA ASN A 287 -0.92 1.96 -14.67
C ASN A 287 -1.32 1.71 -16.11
N ARG A 288 -2.46 2.30 -16.50
CA ARG A 288 -2.96 2.35 -17.89
C ARG A 288 -3.14 0.97 -18.56
N ILE A 289 -3.40 -0.08 -17.78
CA ILE A 289 -3.83 -1.39 -18.27
C ILE A 289 -5.36 -1.38 -18.31
N ASN A 290 -5.94 -1.24 -19.51
CA ASN A 290 -7.37 -1.04 -19.69
C ASN A 290 -7.97 -1.80 -20.88
N THR A 291 -7.26 -2.83 -21.34
CA THR A 291 -7.73 -3.78 -22.35
C THR A 291 -7.43 -5.20 -21.88
N PRO A 292 -8.32 -6.18 -22.13
CA PRO A 292 -8.11 -7.59 -21.81
C PRO A 292 -6.86 -8.20 -22.47
#